data_AF-A0AAU4EAA5-F1
#
_entry.id   AF-A0AAU4EAA5-F1
#
_cell.length_a   1.000
_cell.length_b   1.000
_cell.length_c   1.000
_cell.angle_alpha   90.00
_cell.angle_beta   90.00
_cell.angle_gamma   90.00
#
_symmetry.space_group_name_H-M   'P 1'
#
loop_
_entity.id
_entity.type
_entity.pdbx_description
1 polymer ?
#
loop_
_entity_poly.entity_id
_entity_poly.type
_entity_poly.pdbx_seq_one_letter_code
_entity_poly.pdbx_strand_id
1 'polypeptide(L)'
;MTSVLTGGRENARRVPLQQRRPDGGDPSVELARLAALAELARRTTPPIMHRAILAGADPANVAEAAKLSAAQAHIRWNEWAGTTVPLDEYLRVHTAFAAAIGAHHDVIQET
;
A
#
# COMPACT_ATOMS: atom_id res chain seq x y z
N MET A 1 16.26 -45.65 43.40
CA MET A 1 14.88 -45.18 43.19
C MET A 1 14.72 -44.77 41.72
N THR A 2 13.88 -45.53 41.02
CA THR A 2 12.93 -45.12 39.95
C THR A 2 13.42 -44.45 38.66
N SER A 3 13.33 -45.22 37.55
CA SER A 3 12.66 -44.98 36.25
C SER A 3 12.44 -43.57 35.68
N VAL A 4 12.29 -43.30 34.37
CA VAL A 4 12.38 -44.00 33.06
C VAL A 4 12.33 -42.88 32.00
N LEU A 5 12.88 -43.17 30.82
CA LEU A 5 12.86 -42.48 29.52
C LEU A 5 11.52 -41.79 29.13
N THR A 6 11.59 -40.71 28.32
CA THR A 6 11.09 -40.61 26.92
C THR A 6 10.75 -39.16 26.52
N GLY A 7 11.11 -38.79 25.28
CA GLY A 7 10.57 -37.63 24.55
C GLY A 7 11.66 -36.63 24.17
N GLY A 8 12.07 -36.46 22.91
CA GLY A 8 11.31 -36.52 21.67
C GLY A 8 11.15 -35.10 21.12
N ARG A 9 11.64 -34.89 19.90
CA ARG A 9 11.43 -33.74 18.99
C ARG A 9 12.28 -32.48 19.20
N GLU A 10 13.28 -32.39 18.32
CA GLU A 10 13.52 -31.25 17.45
C GLU A 10 12.51 -30.09 17.57
N ASN A 11 12.96 -28.93 18.05
CA ASN A 11 12.41 -27.66 17.59
C ASN A 11 13.30 -26.46 17.93
N ALA A 12 13.78 -25.85 16.86
CA ALA A 12 13.81 -24.41 16.63
C ALA A 12 14.44 -23.50 17.71
N ARG A 13 15.64 -22.99 17.41
CA ARG A 13 15.85 -21.55 17.54
C ARG A 13 16.48 -20.97 16.28
N ARG A 14 15.63 -20.18 15.62
CA ARG A 14 15.85 -19.43 14.39
C ARG A 14 17.08 -18.54 14.52
N VAL A 15 17.84 -18.50 13.45
CA VAL A 15 18.84 -17.46 13.14
C VAL A 15 18.23 -16.09 13.44
N PRO A 16 18.92 -15.15 14.12
CA PRO A 16 18.48 -13.77 14.11
C PRO A 16 18.60 -13.27 12.67
N LEU A 17 17.48 -13.27 11.96
CA LEU A 17 17.32 -12.49 10.74
C LEU A 17 17.52 -11.04 11.22
N GLN A 18 18.70 -10.48 10.98
CA GLN A 18 18.89 -9.04 11.04
C GLN A 18 17.89 -8.49 10.03
N GLN A 19 16.74 -8.03 10.53
CA GLN A 19 15.80 -7.25 9.78
C GLN A 19 16.58 -6.00 9.38
N ARG A 20 17.09 -6.03 8.16
CA ARG A 20 17.70 -4.90 7.50
C ARG A 20 16.64 -3.82 7.49
N ARG A 21 16.72 -2.90 8.44
CA ARG A 21 16.04 -1.63 8.39
C ARG A 21 16.35 -1.06 7.00
N PRO A 22 15.37 -0.61 6.21
CA PRO A 22 15.68 0.15 5.01
C PRO A 22 16.22 1.51 5.48
N ASP A 23 17.51 1.53 5.83
CA ASP A 23 18.26 2.76 6.08
C ASP A 23 18.41 3.47 4.74
N GLY A 24 17.76 4.63 4.62
CA GLY A 24 17.96 5.59 3.54
C GLY A 24 17.60 5.04 2.15
N GLY A 25 16.34 5.18 1.75
CA GLY A 25 15.97 5.03 0.34
C GLY A 25 16.88 5.92 -0.51
N ASP A 26 17.56 5.31 -1.47
CA ASP A 26 18.45 6.01 -2.39
C ASP A 26 17.70 7.21 -2.96
N PRO A 27 18.22 8.44 -2.83
CA PRO A 27 17.54 9.63 -3.32
C PRO A 27 17.21 9.51 -4.80
N SER A 28 17.95 8.71 -5.58
CA SER A 28 17.65 8.39 -6.98
C SER A 28 16.41 7.52 -7.15
N VAL A 29 16.18 6.58 -6.22
CA VAL A 29 14.98 5.73 -6.21
C VAL A 29 13.76 6.55 -5.80
N GLU A 30 13.92 7.42 -4.80
CA GLU A 30 12.85 8.34 -4.40
C GLU A 30 12.58 9.39 -5.50
N LEU A 31 13.60 9.89 -6.21
CA LEU A 31 13.42 10.77 -7.37
C LEU A 31 12.75 10.05 -8.55
N ALA A 32 13.10 8.79 -8.80
CA ALA A 32 12.43 7.98 -9.82
C ALA A 32 10.97 7.70 -9.45
N ARG A 33 10.69 7.47 -8.15
CA ARG A 33 9.35 7.36 -7.60
C ARG A 33 8.57 8.67 -7.78
N LEU A 34 9.16 9.81 -7.44
CA LEU A 34 8.57 11.14 -7.61
C LEU A 34 8.35 11.50 -9.08
N ALA A 35 9.28 11.14 -9.98
CA ALA A 35 9.13 11.34 -11.42
C ALA A 35 8.06 10.42 -12.01
N ALA A 36 7.94 9.19 -11.53
CA ALA A 36 6.83 8.29 -11.87
C ALA A 36 5.49 8.82 -11.33
N LEU A 37 5.48 9.43 -10.14
CA LEU A 37 4.32 10.13 -9.59
C LEU A 37 3.96 11.39 -10.39
N ALA A 38 4.94 12.15 -10.89
CA ALA A 38 4.75 13.30 -11.76
C ALA A 38 4.27 12.88 -13.17
N GLU A 39 4.70 11.74 -13.69
CA GLU A 39 4.15 11.17 -14.92
C GLU A 39 2.73 10.65 -14.72
N LEU A 40 2.48 9.99 -13.58
CA LEU A 40 1.15 9.60 -13.11
C LEU A 40 0.24 10.84 -12.99
N ALA A 41 0.75 11.98 -12.52
CA ALA A 41 0.02 13.25 -12.46
C ALA A 41 -0.38 13.79 -13.85
N ARG A 42 0.44 13.55 -14.89
CA ARG A 42 0.16 14.00 -16.27
C ARG A 42 -0.80 13.10 -17.03
N ARG A 43 -0.91 11.82 -16.67
CA ARG A 43 -1.65 10.79 -17.42
C ARG A 43 -2.45 9.88 -16.48
N THR A 44 -3.06 10.40 -15.44
CA THR A 44 -3.67 9.57 -14.39
C THR A 44 -4.83 8.77 -14.96
N THR A 45 -4.52 7.53 -15.34
CA THR A 45 -5.48 6.52 -15.74
C THR A 45 -5.65 5.54 -14.58
N PRO A 46 -6.83 4.93 -14.43
CA PRO A 46 -7.11 3.97 -13.37
C PRO A 46 -6.04 2.86 -13.17
N PRO A 47 -5.42 2.28 -14.23
CA PRO A 47 -4.37 1.28 -14.06
C PRO A 47 -3.11 1.80 -13.35
N ILE A 48 -2.76 3.07 -13.57
CA ILE A 48 -1.53 3.63 -12.99
C ILE A 48 -1.79 4.00 -11.52
N MET A 49 -2.97 4.54 -11.18
CA MET A 49 -3.38 4.73 -9.77
C MET A 49 -3.32 3.40 -9.00
N HIS A 50 -3.86 2.34 -9.60
CA HIS A 50 -3.89 1.02 -9.00
C HIS A 50 -2.48 0.48 -8.69
N ARG A 51 -1.57 0.54 -9.66
CA ARG A 51 -0.18 0.10 -9.47
C ARG A 51 0.57 0.95 -8.44
N ALA A 52 0.33 2.26 -8.43
CA ALA A 52 0.96 3.16 -7.46
C ALA A 52 0.55 2.80 -6.02
N ILE A 53 -0.74 2.57 -5.79
CA ILE A 53 -1.26 2.20 -4.47
C ILE A 53 -0.77 0.81 -4.04
N LEU A 54 -0.74 -0.18 -4.96
CA LEU A 54 -0.15 -1.49 -4.67
C LEU A 54 1.36 -1.40 -4.35
N ALA A 55 2.07 -0.42 -4.92
CA ALA A 55 3.46 -0.13 -4.59
C ALA A 55 3.64 0.68 -3.28
N GLY A 56 2.56 0.91 -2.53
CA GLY A 56 2.58 1.62 -1.24
C GLY A 56 2.54 3.14 -1.35
N ALA A 57 2.10 3.70 -2.48
CA ALA A 57 1.78 5.12 -2.54
C ALA A 57 0.51 5.43 -1.76
N ASP A 58 0.51 6.58 -1.09
CA ASP A 58 -0.67 7.07 -0.38
C ASP A 58 -1.78 7.47 -1.38
N PRO A 59 -3.03 7.00 -1.20
CA PRO A 59 -4.13 7.30 -2.12
C PRO A 59 -4.50 8.79 -2.21
N ALA A 60 -4.32 9.58 -1.14
CA ALA A 60 -4.56 11.01 -1.18
C ALA A 60 -3.52 11.72 -2.06
N ASN A 61 -2.24 11.35 -1.93
CA ASN A 61 -1.17 11.88 -2.78
C ASN A 61 -1.35 11.47 -4.25
N VAL A 62 -1.81 10.24 -4.52
CA VAL A 62 -2.13 9.77 -5.87
C VAL A 62 -3.32 10.55 -6.47
N ALA A 63 -4.34 10.86 -5.66
CA ALA A 63 -5.47 11.67 -6.08
C ALA A 63 -5.09 13.14 -6.33
N GLU A 64 -4.29 13.72 -5.44
CA GLU A 64 -3.77 15.08 -5.57
C GLU A 64 -2.94 15.25 -6.84
N ALA A 65 -2.06 14.28 -7.13
CA ALA A 65 -1.31 14.22 -8.38
C ALA A 65 -2.25 14.25 -9.61
N ALA A 66 -3.41 13.62 -9.52
CA ALA A 66 -4.44 13.62 -10.55
C ALA A 66 -5.29 14.89 -10.60
N LYS A 67 -5.07 15.84 -9.68
CA LYS A 67 -5.93 17.00 -9.42
C LYS A 67 -7.38 16.59 -9.12
N LEU A 68 -7.54 15.49 -8.37
CA LEU A 68 -8.83 14.95 -7.93
C LEU A 68 -8.86 14.89 -6.41
N SER A 69 -10.07 14.93 -5.83
CA SER A 69 -10.22 14.48 -4.45
C SER A 69 -10.02 12.96 -4.36
N ALA A 70 -9.65 12.46 -3.18
CA ALA A 70 -9.52 11.02 -2.94
C ALA A 70 -10.80 10.25 -3.32
N ALA A 71 -11.97 10.83 -3.04
CA ALA A 71 -13.27 10.27 -3.43
C ALA A 71 -13.47 10.22 -4.96
N GLN A 72 -13.12 11.29 -5.68
CA GLN A 72 -13.24 11.33 -7.15
C GLN A 72 -12.27 10.34 -7.81
N ALA A 73 -11.04 10.24 -7.29
CA ALA A 73 -10.06 9.27 -7.76
C ALA A 73 -10.53 7.84 -7.49
N HIS A 74 -11.12 7.57 -6.31
CA HIS A 74 -11.71 6.27 -5.98
C HIS A 74 -12.82 5.87 -6.94
N ILE A 75 -13.77 6.78 -7.26
CA ILE A 75 -14.86 6.50 -8.21
C ILE A 75 -14.29 6.10 -9.58
N ARG A 76 -13.39 6.93 -10.13
CA ARG A 76 -12.77 6.65 -11.45
C ARG A 76 -11.97 5.36 -11.45
N TRP A 77 -11.24 5.09 -10.36
CA TRP A 77 -10.52 3.84 -10.22
C TRP A 77 -11.48 2.63 -10.14
N ASN A 78 -12.56 2.75 -9.35
CA ASN A 78 -13.52 1.69 -9.11
C ASN A 78 -14.29 1.26 -10.37
N GLU A 79 -14.70 2.23 -11.21
CA GLU A 79 -15.35 1.98 -12.50
C GLU A 79 -14.51 1.06 -13.41
N TRP A 80 -13.19 1.25 -13.41
CA TRP A 80 -12.28 0.41 -14.18
C TRP A 80 -11.95 -0.91 -13.46
N ALA A 81 -11.68 -0.84 -12.15
CA ALA A 81 -11.17 -1.98 -11.38
C ALA A 81 -12.20 -3.10 -11.24
N GLY A 82 -13.49 -2.77 -11.12
CA GLY A 82 -14.56 -3.75 -10.88
C GLY A 82 -14.67 -4.86 -11.94
N THR A 83 -14.12 -4.65 -13.14
CA THR A 83 -14.11 -5.63 -14.23
C THR A 83 -12.71 -6.04 -14.68
N THR A 84 -11.66 -5.36 -14.21
CA THR A 84 -10.31 -5.49 -14.77
C THR A 84 -9.31 -6.16 -13.83
N VAL A 85 -9.53 -6.12 -12.50
CA VAL A 85 -8.54 -6.62 -11.54
C VAL A 85 -9.09 -7.78 -10.69
N PRO A 86 -8.21 -8.68 -10.20
CA PRO A 86 -8.62 -9.74 -9.26
C PRO A 86 -9.21 -9.17 -7.96
N LEU A 87 -10.11 -9.93 -7.33
CA LEU A 87 -10.81 -9.50 -6.11
C LEU A 87 -9.87 -9.12 -4.96
N ASP A 88 -8.77 -9.85 -4.76
CA ASP A 88 -7.81 -9.55 -3.69
C ASP A 88 -7.14 -8.18 -3.90
N GLU A 89 -6.65 -7.91 -5.12
CA GLU A 89 -6.05 -6.61 -5.46
C GLU A 89 -7.08 -5.48 -5.39
N TYR A 90 -8.31 -5.75 -5.84
CA TYR A 90 -9.42 -4.81 -5.72
C TYR A 90 -9.63 -4.40 -4.25
N LEU A 91 -9.78 -5.37 -3.34
CA LEU A 91 -10.06 -5.08 -1.93
C LEU A 91 -8.92 -4.32 -1.24
N ARG A 92 -7.66 -4.61 -1.58
CA ARG A 92 -6.50 -3.89 -1.03
C ARG A 92 -6.51 -2.42 -1.43
N VAL A 93 -6.70 -2.12 -2.71
CA VAL A 93 -6.71 -0.73 -3.17
C VAL A 93 -7.99 0.00 -2.73
N HIS A 94 -9.13 -0.70 -2.68
CA HIS A 94 -10.39 -0.15 -2.19
C HIS A 94 -10.31 0.26 -0.71
N THR A 95 -9.74 -0.60 0.14
CA THR A 95 -9.56 -0.30 1.56
C THR A 95 -8.56 0.84 1.80
N ALA A 96 -7.51 0.94 0.99
CA ALA A 96 -6.59 2.08 1.03
C ALA A 96 -7.31 3.40 0.72
N PHE A 97 -8.13 3.44 -0.34
CA PHE A 97 -8.95 4.62 -0.64
C PHE A 97 -9.94 4.96 0.47
N ALA A 98 -10.62 3.95 1.05
CA ALA A 98 -11.55 4.16 2.15
C ALA A 98 -10.87 4.78 3.37
N ALA A 99 -9.66 4.32 3.72
CA ALA A 99 -8.88 4.89 4.81
C ALA A 99 -8.49 6.36 4.55
N ALA A 100 -8.03 6.67 3.33
CA ALA A 100 -7.69 8.04 2.95
C ALA A 100 -8.90 8.99 2.98
N ILE A 101 -10.07 8.52 2.51
CA ILE A 101 -11.31 9.30 2.54
C ILE A 101 -11.78 9.53 3.99
N GLY A 102 -11.71 8.51 4.84
CA GLY A 102 -12.05 8.61 6.26
C GLY A 102 -11.16 9.59 7.01
N ALA A 103 -9.84 9.51 6.83
CA ALA A 103 -8.89 10.42 7.47
C ALA A 103 -9.13 11.89 7.10
N HIS A 104 -9.51 12.16 5.84
CA HIS A 104 -9.90 13.52 5.43
C HIS A 104 -11.19 14.00 6.10
N HIS A 105 -12.12 13.10 6.42
CA HIS A 105 -13.36 13.46 7.12
C HIS A 105 -13.08 13.83 8.58
N ASP A 106 -12.24 13.04 9.26
CA ASP A 106 -11.88 13.28 10.67
C ASP A 106 -11.16 14.62 10.85
N VAL A 107 -10.21 14.95 9.95
CA VAL A 107 -9.48 16.23 9.97
C VAL A 107 -10.40 17.44 9.82
N ILE A 108 -11.50 17.32 9.08
CA ILE A 108 -12.48 18.41 8.90
C ILE A 108 -13.37 18.59 10.15
N GLN A 109 -13.57 17.54 10.96
CA GLN A 109 -14.41 17.63 12.17
C GLN A 109 -13.67 18.16 13.40
N GLU A 110 -12.33 18.18 13.39
CA GLU A 110 -11.51 18.68 14.50
C GLU A 110 -11.08 20.16 14.38
N THR A 111 -11.38 20.83 13.26
CA THR A 111 -11.10 22.27 13.00
C THR A 111 -12.34 23.12 13.04
#